data_AF-A0A8S3IYM3-F1
#
_entry.id   AF-A0A8S3IYM3-F1
#
_cell.length_a   1.000
_cell.length_b   1.000
_cell.length_c   1.000
_cell.angle_alpha   90.00
_cell.angle_beta   90.00
_cell.angle_gamma   90.00
#
_symmetry.space_group_name_H-M   'P 1'
#
loop_
_entity.id
_entity.type
_entity.pdbx_description
1 polymer ?
#
loop_
_entity_poly.entity_id
_entity_poly.type
_entity_poly.pdbx_seq_one_letter_code
_entity_poly.pdbx_strand_id
1 'polypeptide(L)'
;MYANILIVFGNLTHLSIVGLSMSHYPALTLHDVPPTTFSSSILTKLCITTNVFDDCLRLLNGRLKQLTTLVVITYGIYAGSTIVQNMKDLPNLKCFSLTCDFIDACDAQIVPLLRHMSYLEEFTVYLSIENRDTFVDG
;
A
#
# COMPACT_ATOMS: atom_id res chain seq x y z
N MET A 1 5.44 -9.82 13.81
CA MET A 1 4.81 -11.17 13.84
C MET A 1 4.41 -11.67 12.44
N TYR A 2 3.73 -10.86 11.63
CA TYR A 2 3.25 -11.26 10.29
C TYR A 2 4.33 -11.40 9.20
N ALA A 3 5.54 -10.87 9.37
CA ALA A 3 6.63 -11.03 8.40
C ALA A 3 7.00 -12.50 8.17
N ASN A 4 6.88 -13.36 9.18
CA ASN A 4 7.15 -14.79 9.04
C ASN A 4 6.09 -15.50 8.20
N ILE A 5 4.84 -15.01 8.23
CA ILE A 5 3.76 -15.51 7.37
C ILE A 5 4.09 -15.22 5.91
N LEU A 6 4.60 -14.02 5.62
CA LEU A 6 5.03 -13.63 4.27
C LEU A 6 6.14 -14.54 3.72
N ILE A 7 7.09 -14.97 4.56
CA ILE A 7 8.18 -15.87 4.15
C ILE A 7 7.66 -17.28 3.80
N VAL A 8 6.72 -17.81 4.58
CA VAL A 8 6.20 -19.19 4.39
C VAL A 8 5.41 -19.33 3.08
N PHE A 9 4.74 -18.26 2.65
CA PHE A 9 3.81 -18.29 1.53
C PHE A 9 4.40 -17.81 0.19
N GLY A 10 5.69 -18.05 -0.05
CA GLY A 10 6.40 -17.61 -1.27
C GLY A 10 5.82 -18.14 -2.59
N ASN A 11 5.07 -19.24 -2.55
CA ASN A 11 4.46 -19.90 -3.71
C ASN A 11 2.98 -19.54 -3.95
N LEU A 12 2.48 -18.45 -3.35
CA LEU A 12 1.12 -17.99 -3.62
C LEU A 12 1.08 -17.07 -4.84
N THR A 13 0.06 -17.27 -5.68
CA THR A 13 -0.29 -16.33 -6.77
C THR A 13 -1.19 -15.21 -6.25
N HIS A 14 -1.95 -15.47 -5.19
CA HIS A 14 -2.87 -14.52 -4.56
C HIS A 14 -2.64 -14.53 -3.05
N LEU A 15 -2.41 -13.35 -2.48
CA LEU A 15 -2.22 -13.17 -1.05
C LEU A 15 -3.12 -12.04 -0.55
N SER A 16 -3.85 -12.32 0.54
CA SER A 16 -4.69 -11.34 1.20
C SER A 16 -4.40 -11.35 2.71
N ILE A 17 -3.93 -10.22 3.23
CA ILE A 17 -3.66 -9.99 4.65
C ILE A 17 -4.51 -8.80 5.06
N VAL A 18 -5.77 -9.07 5.40
CA VAL A 18 -6.77 -8.03 5.67
C VAL A 18 -7.06 -7.99 7.16
N GLY A 19 -6.89 -6.82 7.77
CA GLY A 19 -7.31 -6.54 9.15
C GLY A 19 -8.81 -6.25 9.19
N LEU A 20 -9.53 -6.86 10.13
CA LEU A 20 -11.00 -6.77 10.22
C LEU A 20 -11.52 -5.54 10.99
N SER A 21 -10.66 -4.72 11.60
CA SER A 21 -11.10 -3.63 12.47
C SER A 21 -10.12 -2.47 12.43
N MET A 22 -10.66 -1.27 12.21
CA MET A 22 -9.92 -0.01 12.21
C MET A 22 -9.55 0.49 13.61
N SER A 23 -10.08 -0.16 14.65
CA SER A 23 -10.01 0.34 16.02
C SER A 23 -9.11 -0.47 16.95
N HIS A 24 -8.99 -1.80 16.84
CA HIS A 24 -8.51 -2.62 17.98
C HIS A 24 -7.49 -3.72 17.73
N TYR A 25 -6.94 -3.91 16.54
CA TYR A 25 -5.88 -4.91 16.32
C TYR A 25 -4.73 -4.34 15.51
N PRO A 26 -3.46 -4.69 15.82
CA PRO A 26 -2.31 -4.05 15.20
C PRO A 26 -2.35 -4.35 13.71
N ALA A 27 -2.56 -3.30 12.93
CA ALA A 27 -2.32 -3.30 11.51
C ALA A 27 -0.91 -3.82 11.23
N LEU A 28 -0.68 -4.37 10.04
CA LEU A 28 0.64 -4.88 9.68
C LEU A 28 1.68 -3.77 9.82
N THR A 29 2.58 -3.88 10.80
CA THR A 29 3.74 -3.00 10.97
C THR A 29 4.98 -3.73 10.47
N LEU A 30 5.70 -3.10 9.54
CA LEU A 30 6.90 -3.66 8.92
C LEU A 30 8.14 -2.79 9.16
N HIS A 31 8.02 -1.81 10.05
CA HIS A 31 9.10 -0.91 10.42
C HIS A 31 10.40 -1.65 10.81
N ASP A 32 10.28 -2.76 11.55
CA ASP A 32 11.43 -3.54 12.05
C ASP A 32 11.83 -4.70 11.13
N VAL A 33 11.16 -4.83 9.98
CA VAL A 33 11.37 -5.91 9.02
C VAL A 33 12.20 -5.36 7.86
N PRO A 34 13.31 -6.00 7.46
CA PRO A 34 14.04 -5.61 6.27
C PRO A 34 13.10 -5.54 5.05
N PRO A 35 13.16 -4.50 4.20
CA PRO A 35 12.36 -4.39 2.97
C PRO A 35 12.57 -5.56 1.99
N THR A 36 13.61 -6.37 2.22
CA THR A 36 14.00 -7.52 1.42
C THR A 36 13.38 -8.83 1.90
N THR A 37 12.67 -8.84 3.02
CA THR A 37 12.18 -10.06 3.67
C THR A 37 11.09 -10.77 2.85
N PHE A 38 10.33 -10.05 2.03
CA PHE A 38 9.32 -10.64 1.17
C PHE A 38 9.70 -10.51 -0.31
N SER A 39 9.63 -11.62 -1.03
CA SER A 39 9.79 -11.67 -2.48
C SER A 39 8.97 -12.81 -3.04
N SER A 40 8.30 -12.58 -4.16
CA SER A 40 7.62 -13.62 -4.91
C SER A 40 7.73 -13.34 -6.40
N SER A 41 8.13 -14.36 -7.15
CA SER A 41 8.21 -14.31 -8.60
C SER A 41 6.91 -14.70 -9.29
N ILE A 42 5.88 -15.12 -8.54
CA ILE A 42 4.60 -15.61 -9.10
C ILE A 42 3.36 -14.94 -8.51
N LEU A 43 3.53 -14.10 -7.49
CA LEU A 43 2.42 -13.35 -6.91
C LEU A 43 1.89 -12.33 -7.92
N THR A 44 0.63 -12.47 -8.30
CA THR A 44 -0.07 -11.58 -9.24
C THR A 44 -1.06 -10.67 -8.53
N LYS A 45 -1.61 -11.08 -7.38
CA LYS A 45 -2.53 -10.27 -6.58
C LYS A 45 -2.09 -10.16 -5.13
N LEU A 46 -1.97 -8.93 -4.64
CA LEU A 46 -1.73 -8.61 -3.24
C LEU A 46 -2.85 -7.72 -2.71
N CYS A 47 -3.47 -8.14 -1.62
CA CYS A 47 -4.41 -7.34 -0.84
C CYS A 47 -3.90 -7.22 0.59
N ILE A 48 -3.74 -6.01 1.11
CA ILE A 48 -3.08 -5.81 2.39
C ILE A 48 -3.68 -4.64 3.19
N THR A 49 -3.79 -4.84 4.50
CA THR A 49 -4.10 -3.79 5.47
C THR A 49 -2.84 -3.40 6.25
N THR A 50 -2.44 -2.13 6.20
CA THR A 50 -1.24 -1.59 6.86
C THR A 50 -1.57 -0.45 7.81
N ASN A 51 -0.70 -0.18 8.79
CA ASN A 51 -0.91 0.96 9.68
C ASN A 51 -0.71 2.28 8.92
N VAL A 52 0.43 2.33 8.23
CA VAL A 52 0.87 3.46 7.44
C VAL A 52 1.16 2.96 6.04
N PHE A 53 0.95 3.81 5.05
CA PHE A 53 1.17 3.42 3.66
C PHE A 53 2.63 3.05 3.36
N ASP A 54 3.59 3.62 4.08
CA ASP A 54 5.02 3.27 3.98
C ASP A 54 5.31 1.79 4.28
N ASP A 55 4.54 1.16 5.17
CA ASP A 55 4.70 -0.27 5.45
C ASP A 55 4.36 -1.09 4.20
N CYS A 56 3.36 -0.68 3.44
CA CYS A 56 3.02 -1.32 2.16
C CYS A 56 4.19 -1.16 1.17
N LEU A 57 4.73 0.05 1.03
CA LEU A 57 5.85 0.31 0.11
C LEU A 57 7.09 -0.54 0.39
N ARG A 58 7.39 -0.79 1.66
CA ARG A 58 8.51 -1.65 2.06
C ARG A 58 8.39 -3.07 1.53
N LEU A 59 7.16 -3.57 1.31
CA LEU A 59 6.93 -4.86 0.67
C LEU A 59 7.09 -4.82 -0.85
N LEU A 60 6.84 -3.67 -1.45
CA LEU A 60 6.74 -3.49 -2.90
C LEU A 60 8.07 -3.12 -3.57
N ASN A 61 9.20 -3.22 -2.85
CA ASN A 61 10.54 -2.78 -3.28
C ASN A 61 11.15 -3.61 -4.43
N GLY A 62 10.46 -3.69 -5.58
CA GLY A 62 10.89 -4.32 -6.83
C GLY A 62 10.93 -5.85 -6.86
N ARG A 63 10.47 -6.50 -5.79
CA ARG A 63 10.55 -7.97 -5.61
C ARG A 63 9.27 -8.72 -5.98
N LEU A 64 8.23 -8.00 -6.40
CA LEU A 64 6.93 -8.53 -6.82
C LEU A 64 6.68 -8.23 -8.29
N LYS A 65 7.61 -8.67 -9.15
CA LYS A 65 7.62 -8.28 -10.57
C LYS A 65 6.39 -8.74 -11.36
N GLN A 66 5.72 -9.81 -10.92
CA GLN A 66 4.51 -10.33 -11.56
C GLN A 66 3.22 -9.72 -11.01
N LEU A 67 3.32 -8.78 -10.06
CA LEU A 67 2.15 -8.19 -9.42
C LEU A 67 1.36 -7.37 -10.44
N THR A 68 0.14 -7.81 -10.75
CA THR A 68 -0.79 -7.12 -11.64
C THR A 68 -1.86 -6.36 -10.89
N THR A 69 -2.19 -6.79 -9.67
CA THR A 69 -3.27 -6.22 -8.86
C THR A 69 -2.79 -5.96 -7.44
N LEU A 70 -2.89 -4.70 -7.01
CA LEU A 70 -2.55 -4.26 -5.66
C LEU A 70 -3.77 -3.59 -5.01
N VAL A 71 -4.17 -4.10 -3.86
CA VAL A 71 -5.23 -3.50 -3.02
C VAL A 71 -4.63 -3.17 -1.67
N VAL A 72 -4.69 -1.89 -1.28
CA VAL A 72 -4.13 -1.38 -0.04
C VAL A 72 -5.22 -0.73 0.78
N ILE A 73 -5.31 -1.13 2.05
CA ILE A 73 -6.11 -0.49 3.07
C ILE A 73 -5.13 0.06 4.10
N THR A 74 -5.15 1.37 4.37
CA THR A 74 -4.20 2.00 5.29
C THR A 74 -4.92 2.96 6.23
N TYR A 75 -4.46 3.06 7.48
CA TYR A 75 -5.05 3.99 8.45
C TYR A 75 -4.51 5.40 8.31
N GLY A 76 -3.29 5.57 7.77
CA GLY A 76 -2.73 6.89 7.52
C GLY A 76 -1.72 6.95 6.38
N ILE A 77 -1.62 8.15 5.81
CA ILE A 77 -0.55 8.59 4.92
C ILE A 77 0.05 9.85 5.54
N TYR A 78 1.34 9.82 5.89
CA TYR A 78 2.00 10.95 6.56
C TYR A 78 2.85 11.79 5.60
N ALA A 79 2.94 13.09 5.87
CA ALA A 79 3.84 13.99 5.17
C ALA A 79 5.30 13.54 5.35
N GLY A 80 6.01 13.26 4.25
CA GLY A 80 7.38 12.72 4.26
C GLY A 80 7.47 11.23 3.92
N SER A 81 6.33 10.56 3.72
CA SER A 81 6.25 9.20 3.19
C SER A 81 7.01 9.11 1.86
N THR A 82 7.85 8.08 1.71
CA THR A 82 8.81 7.95 0.57
C THR A 82 8.16 7.37 -0.69
N ILE A 83 6.87 7.66 -0.88
CA ILE A 83 5.96 7.06 -1.85
C ILE A 83 6.51 7.02 -3.27
N VAL A 84 7.21 8.07 -3.67
CA VAL A 84 7.70 8.21 -5.04
C VAL A 84 8.96 7.37 -5.32
N GLN A 85 9.75 7.01 -4.31
CA GLN A 85 11.02 6.31 -4.54
C GLN A 85 10.85 4.80 -4.64
N ASN A 86 9.94 4.21 -3.85
CA ASN A 86 9.82 2.74 -3.73
C ASN A 86 8.88 2.10 -4.76
N MET A 87 8.05 2.90 -5.45
CA MET A 87 7.08 2.43 -6.45
C MET A 87 7.67 2.24 -7.85
N LYS A 88 8.97 2.51 -8.04
CA LYS A 88 9.60 2.54 -9.37
C LYS A 88 9.73 1.18 -10.07
N ASP A 89 9.34 0.07 -9.43
CA ASP A 89 9.65 -1.27 -9.91
C ASP A 89 8.46 -2.25 -9.95
N LEU A 90 7.22 -1.77 -10.19
CA LEU A 90 6.05 -2.62 -10.46
C LEU A 90 5.64 -2.59 -11.95
N PRO A 91 6.46 -3.09 -12.88
CA PRO A 91 6.29 -2.89 -14.32
C PRO A 91 5.01 -3.53 -14.90
N ASN A 92 4.41 -4.48 -14.19
CA ASN A 92 3.25 -5.22 -14.64
C ASN A 92 1.96 -4.84 -13.91
N LEU A 93 2.00 -3.82 -13.04
CA LEU A 93 0.84 -3.40 -12.28
C LEU A 93 -0.21 -2.82 -13.23
N LYS A 94 -1.43 -3.36 -13.18
CA LYS A 94 -2.56 -2.93 -14.01
C LYS A 94 -3.68 -2.34 -13.19
N CYS A 95 -3.90 -2.90 -11.99
CA CYS A 95 -5.00 -2.51 -11.11
C CYS A 95 -4.45 -2.07 -9.75
N PHE A 96 -4.81 -0.86 -9.33
CA PHE A 96 -4.49 -0.34 -8.01
C PHE A 96 -5.73 0.14 -7.28
N SER A 97 -5.94 -0.34 -6.06
CA SER A 97 -7.00 0.14 -5.16
C SER A 97 -6.42 0.62 -3.84
N LEU A 98 -6.80 1.81 -3.41
CA LEU A 98 -6.38 2.42 -2.15
C LEU A 98 -7.61 2.79 -1.31
N THR A 99 -7.65 2.31 -0.06
CA THR A 99 -8.60 2.76 0.96
C THR A 99 -7.83 3.42 2.10
N CYS A 100 -8.18 4.65 2.48
CA CYS A 100 -7.46 5.41 3.51
C CYS A 100 -8.41 6.16 4.46
N ASP A 101 -8.12 6.12 5.77
CA ASP A 101 -8.94 6.75 6.81
C ASP A 101 -8.53 8.16 7.21
N PHE A 102 -7.23 8.44 7.25
CA PHE A 102 -6.70 9.70 7.77
C PHE A 102 -5.86 10.40 6.71
N ILE A 103 -6.23 11.65 6.42
CA ILE A 103 -5.75 12.42 5.27
C ILE A 103 -5.19 13.77 5.73
N ASP A 104 -4.15 13.76 6.56
CA ASP A 104 -3.29 14.94 6.67
C ASP A 104 -2.29 14.90 5.50
N ALA A 105 -2.44 15.83 4.55
CA ALA A 105 -1.54 16.00 3.40
C ALA A 105 -1.50 14.88 2.34
N CYS A 106 -2.61 14.13 2.12
CA CYS A 106 -2.67 13.13 1.04
C CYS A 106 -2.37 13.71 -0.34
N ASP A 107 -2.86 14.91 -0.65
CA ASP A 107 -2.75 15.44 -2.01
C ASP A 107 -1.28 15.57 -2.43
N ALA A 108 -0.42 15.97 -1.50
CA ALA A 108 1.02 16.09 -1.71
C ALA A 108 1.72 14.75 -1.95
N GLN A 109 1.08 13.61 -1.66
CA GLN A 109 1.68 12.28 -1.64
C GLN A 109 1.02 11.30 -2.62
N ILE A 110 -0.31 11.26 -2.64
CA ILE A 110 -1.11 10.49 -3.59
C ILE A 110 -0.94 11.06 -4.99
N VAL A 111 -1.00 12.39 -5.21
CA VAL A 111 -0.92 12.93 -6.57
C VAL A 111 0.40 12.56 -7.27
N PRO A 112 1.58 12.72 -6.64
CA PRO A 112 2.83 12.22 -7.23
C PRO A 112 2.79 10.72 -7.50
N LEU A 113 2.21 9.91 -6.61
CA LEU A 113 2.07 8.47 -6.82
C LEU A 113 1.27 8.16 -8.09
N LEU A 114 0.09 8.77 -8.22
CA LEU A 114 -0.81 8.54 -9.35
C LEU A 114 -0.18 8.96 -10.67
N ARG A 115 0.64 10.02 -10.66
CA ARG A 115 1.42 10.41 -11.85
C ARG A 115 2.39 9.31 -12.29
N HIS A 116 3.05 8.65 -11.33
CA HIS A 116 3.95 7.52 -11.64
C HIS A 116 3.20 6.26 -12.09
N MET A 117 1.92 6.15 -11.75
CA MET A 117 1.03 5.03 -12.10
C MET A 117 0.03 5.40 -13.21
N SER A 118 0.37 6.39 -14.04
CA SER A 118 -0.48 6.83 -15.16
C SER A 118 -0.71 5.76 -16.23
N TYR A 119 0.02 4.63 -16.16
CA TYR A 119 -0.14 3.48 -17.03
C TYR A 119 -1.18 2.44 -16.55
N LEU A 120 -1.79 2.63 -15.37
CA LEU A 120 -2.77 1.69 -14.84
C LEU A 120 -3.99 1.55 -15.77
N GLU A 121 -4.49 0.32 -15.89
CA GLU A 121 -5.74 0.01 -16.59
C GLU A 121 -6.95 0.30 -15.69
N GLU A 122 -6.80 0.09 -14.37
CA GLU A 122 -7.85 0.34 -13.37
C GLU A 122 -7.28 1.01 -12.12
N PHE A 123 -7.99 2.04 -11.66
CA PHE A 123 -7.65 2.75 -10.44
C PHE A 123 -8.91 3.03 -9.62
N THR A 124 -8.89 2.61 -8.36
CA THR A 124 -9.99 2.85 -7.42
C THR A 124 -9.46 3.48 -6.12
N VAL A 125 -10.08 4.55 -5.65
CA VAL A 125 -9.75 5.16 -4.35
C VAL A 125 -10.99 5.31 -3.50
N TYR A 126 -10.87 4.89 -2.24
CA TYR A 126 -11.79 5.18 -1.17
C TYR A 126 -11.08 6.04 -0.13
N LEU A 127 -11.49 7.29 -0.02
CA LEU A 127 -10.98 8.23 0.97
C LEU A 127 -12.06 8.44 2.01
N SER A 128 -11.80 8.07 3.26
CA SER A 128 -12.57 8.56 4.38
C SER A 128 -11.98 9.90 4.79
N ILE A 129 -12.79 10.94 4.71
CA ILE A 129 -12.42 12.29 5.12
C ILE A 129 -13.01 12.46 6.52
N GLU A 130 -12.18 12.32 7.57
CA GLU A 130 -12.59 12.79 8.89
C GLU A 130 -12.70 14.32 8.82
N ASN A 131 -13.93 14.83 8.88
CA ASN A 131 -14.21 16.25 9.02
C ASN A 131 -13.62 16.76 10.34
N ARG A 132 -12.37 17.21 10.33
CA ARG A 132 -11.82 18.10 11.35
C ARG A 132 -11.52 19.43 10.69
N ASP A 133 -12.61 20.19 10.56
CA ASP A 133 -12.68 21.64 10.29
C ASP A 133 -11.78 22.23 9.19
N THR A 134 -12.46 22.83 8.21
CA THR A 134 -11.99 23.73 7.14
C THR A 134 -11.43 23.07 5.87
N PHE A 135 -12.33 22.84 4.91
CA PHE A 135 -12.01 23.13 3.51
C PHE A 135 -11.54 24.58 3.44
N VAL A 136 -10.27 24.82 3.19
CA VAL A 136 -9.80 26.13 2.75
C VAL A 136 -10.03 26.17 1.25
N ASP A 137 -11.05 26.92 0.83
CA ASP A 137 -11.17 27.38 -0.56
C ASP A 137 -9.88 28.12 -0.96
N GLY A 138 -9.29 27.72 -2.08
CA GLY A 138 -8.10 28.36 -2.67
C GLY A 138 -7.66 27.71 -3.97
#